data_AF-A0A9E2PSF4-F1
#
_entry.id   AF-A0A9E2PSF4-F1
#
_cell.length_a   1.000
_cell.length_b   1.000
_cell.length_c   1.000
_cell.angle_alpha   90.00
_cell.angle_beta   90.00
_cell.angle_gamma   90.00
#
_symmetry.space_group_name_H-M   'P 1'
#
loop_
_entity.id
_entity.type
_entity.pdbx_description
1 polymer ?
#
loop_
_entity_poly.entity_id
_entity_poly.type
_entity_poly.pdbx_seq_one_letter_code
_entity_poly.pdbx_strand_id
1 'polypeptide(L)' 'MGAIDEKVIDIIVDKLGVERSEATPEAVFVDDLGADSLDLVELIMAMEE' A
#
# COMPACT_ATOMS: atom_id res chain seq x y z
N MET A 1 -5.96 -8.45 12.90
CA MET A 1 -5.19 -7.35 12.30
C MET A 1 -4.86 -6.37 13.39
N GLY A 2 -3.58 -6.01 13.52
CA GLY A 2 -3.16 -4.94 14.42
C GLY A 2 -3.62 -3.60 13.87
N ALA A 3 -3.70 -2.58 14.74
CA ALA A 3 -4.05 -1.22 14.33
C ALA A 3 -3.05 -0.60 13.33
N ILE A 4 -1.86 -1.18 13.20
CA ILE A 4 -0.83 -0.77 12.22
C ILE A 4 -1.15 -1.35 10.85
N ASP A 5 -1.56 -2.61 10.77
CA ASP A 5 -1.91 -3.27 9.50
C ASP A 5 -3.04 -2.51 8.78
N GLU A 6 -4.07 -2.10 9.52
CA GLU A 6 -5.18 -1.32 8.95
C GLU A 6 -4.73 0.04 8.42
N LYS A 7 -3.83 0.74 9.14
CA LYS A 7 -3.28 2.01 8.66
C LYS A 7 -2.44 1.84 7.39
N VAL A 8 -1.62 0.79 7.35
CA VAL A 8 -0.79 0.47 6.18
C VAL A 8 -1.69 0.18 4.98
N ILE A 9 -2.72 -0.65 5.16
CA ILE A 9 -3.69 -0.96 4.11
C ILE A 9 -4.41 0.31 3.64
N ASP A 10 -4.84 1.18 4.55
CA ASP A 10 -5.55 2.41 4.19
C ASP A 10 -4.64 3.38 3.40
N ILE A 11 -3.36 3.49 3.77
CA ILE A 11 -2.37 4.30 3.00
C ILE A 11 -2.18 3.71 1.59
N ILE A 12 -2.06 2.39 1.48
CA ILE A 12 -1.87 1.69 0.20
C ILE A 12 -3.08 1.92 -0.71
N VAL A 13 -4.30 1.75 -0.19
CA VAL A 13 -5.56 1.98 -0.91
C VAL A 13 -5.67 3.43 -1.39
N ASP A 14 -5.34 4.41 -0.54
CA ASP A 14 -5.45 5.83 -0.87
C ASP A 14 -4.38 6.29 -1.88
N LYS A 15 -3.14 5.79 -1.74
CA LYS A 15 -2.02 6.18 -2.61
C LYS A 15 -2.02 5.48 -3.96
N LEU A 16 -2.27 4.18 -3.98
CA LEU A 16 -2.26 3.39 -5.21
C LEU A 16 -3.63 3.34 -5.90
N GLY A 17 -4.70 3.78 -5.23
CA GLY A 17 -6.05 3.76 -5.78
C GLY A 17 -6.59 2.35 -6.02
N VAL A 18 -6.09 1.36 -5.27
CA VAL A 18 -6.47 -0.05 -5.34
C VAL A 18 -7.60 -0.38 -4.36
N GLU A 19 -8.30 -1.48 -4.58
CA GLU A 19 -9.35 -1.90 -3.65
C GLU A 19 -8.77 -2.45 -2.35
N ARG A 20 -9.45 -2.24 -1.22
CA ARG A 20 -8.99 -2.76 0.08
C ARG A 20 -8.90 -4.29 0.11
N SER A 21 -9.67 -4.96 -0.75
CA SER A 21 -9.60 -6.41 -0.93
C SER A 21 -8.35 -6.88 -1.69
N GLU A 22 -7.71 -6.00 -2.46
CA GLU A 22 -6.48 -6.30 -3.22
C GLU A 22 -5.23 -6.09 -2.36
N ALA A 23 -5.29 -5.15 -1.40
CA ALA A 23 -4.24 -4.87 -0.43
C ALA A 23 -4.13 -5.96 0.67
N THR A 24 -3.69 -7.16 0.26
CA THR A 24 -3.44 -8.30 1.16
C THR A 24 -1.98 -8.32 1.62
N PRO A 25 -1.66 -8.91 2.79
CA PRO A 25 -0.27 -9.07 3.24
C PRO A 25 0.63 -9.85 2.28
N GLU A 26 0.02 -10.70 1.44
CA GLU A 26 0.69 -11.51 0.43
C GLU A 26 0.80 -10.82 -0.94
N ALA A 27 0.15 -9.66 -1.13
CA ALA A 27 0.16 -8.94 -2.40
C ALA A 27 1.55 -8.39 -2.74
N VAL A 28 1.92 -8.50 -4.00
CA VAL A 28 3.13 -7.90 -4.57
C VAL A 28 2.79 -6.51 -5.08
N PHE A 29 3.42 -5.48 -4.53
CA PHE A 29 3.14 -4.09 -4.91
C PHE A 29 3.23 -3.82 -6.42
N VAL A 30 4.24 -4.36 -7.10
CA VAL A 30 4.43 -4.12 -8.54
C VAL A 30 3.50 -4.99 -9.39
N ASP A 31 3.42 -6.28 -9.08
CA ASP A 31 2.71 -7.24 -9.94
C ASP A 31 1.19 -7.29 -9.66
N ASP A 32 0.77 -7.15 -8.40
CA ASP A 32 -0.64 -7.25 -7.99
C ASP A 32 -1.30 -5.89 -7.81
N LEU A 33 -0.57 -4.88 -7.30
CA LEU A 33 -1.11 -3.54 -7.06
C LEU A 33 -0.75 -2.53 -8.15
N GLY A 34 0.05 -2.93 -9.14
CA GLY A 34 0.44 -2.07 -10.26
C GLY A 34 1.29 -0.86 -9.87
N ALA A 35 1.90 -0.89 -8.68
CA ALA A 35 2.76 0.18 -8.19
C ALA A 35 4.05 0.27 -9.01
N ASP A 36 4.43 1.47 -9.41
CA ASP A 36 5.72 1.72 -10.04
C ASP A 36 6.81 2.09 -9.01
N SER A 37 8.02 2.33 -9.50
CA SER A 37 9.14 2.68 -8.61
C SER A 37 8.97 4.02 -7.89
N LEU A 38 8.20 4.96 -8.46
CA LEU A 38 7.90 6.25 -7.85
C LEU A 38 6.85 6.09 -6.75
N ASP A 39 5.80 5.31 -7.02
CA ASP A 39 4.73 5.01 -6.05
C ASP A 39 5.30 4.38 -4.78
N LEU A 40 6.26 3.46 -4.91
CA LEU A 40 6.95 2.84 -3.78
C LEU A 40 7.72 3.86 -2.93
N VAL A 41 8.38 4.83 -3.55
CA VAL A 41 9.11 5.88 -2.84
C VAL A 41 8.14 6.80 -2.10
N GLU A 42 7.02 7.16 -2.74
CA GLU A 42 5.97 7.97 -2.11
C GLU A 42 5.31 7.25 -0.93
N LEU A 43 5.05 5.95 -1.04
CA LEU A 43 4.52 5.12 0.05
C LEU A 43 5.46 5.10 1.25
N ILE A 44 6.76 4.91 1.03
CA ILE A 44 7.76 4.91 2.12
C ILE A 44 7.78 6.28 2.80
N MET A 45 7.82 7.37 2.03
CA MET A 45 7.79 8.73 2.61
C MET A 45 6.52 8.98 3.42
N ALA A 46 5.36 8.50 2.95
CA ALA A 46 4.09 8.64 3.67
C ALA A 46 4.01 7.80 4.97
N MET A 47 4.80 6.73 5.06
CA MET A 47 4.89 5.88 6.27
C MET A 47 5.97 6.34 7.26
N GLU A 48 6.96 7.11 6.81
CA GLU A 48 8.01 7.68 7.67
C GLU A 48 7.53 8.91 8.47
N GLU A 49 6.44 9.56 8.04
CA GLU A 49 5.77 10.67 8.75
C GLU A 49 4.83 10.19 9.87
#